data_AF-A0A7V6U1K5-F1
#
_entry.id   AF-A0A7V6U1K5-F1
#
_cell.length_a   1.000
_cell.length_b   1.000
_cell.length_c   1.000
_cell.angle_alpha   90.00
_cell.angle_beta   90.00
_cell.angle_gamma   90.00
#
_symmetry.space_group_name_H-M   'P 1'
#
loop_
_entity.id
_entity.type
_entity.pdbx_description
1 polymer ?
#
loop_
_entity_poly.entity_id
_entity_poly.type
_entity_poly.pdbx_seq_one_letter_code
_entity_poly.pdbx_strand_id
1 'polypeptide(L)'
;MPDQPDDITRLRAANYALDDLPETIALPQRAGDEPREPLPVIEASVYEIAFAVIEAETESTAANRRADALKQLYKLAREAGCIGTDRAAVAVLKKESK
;
A
#
# COMPACT_ATOMS: atom_id res chain seq x y z
N MET A 1 31.51 15.27 -16.54
CA MET A 1 31.73 13.94 -15.95
C MET A 1 30.68 13.03 -16.54
N PRO A 2 30.99 11.82 -17.02
CA PRO A 2 29.95 10.98 -17.59
C PRO A 2 28.92 10.62 -16.51
N ASP A 3 27.67 10.45 -16.95
CA ASP A 3 26.46 10.20 -16.17
C ASP A 3 26.60 8.96 -15.28
N GLN A 4 27.26 9.10 -14.12
CA GLN A 4 27.30 8.03 -13.15
C GLN A 4 25.90 7.95 -12.50
N PRO A 5 25.19 6.81 -12.61
CA PRO A 5 23.90 6.66 -11.96
C PRO A 5 24.05 6.93 -10.47
N ASP A 6 23.08 7.64 -9.90
CA ASP A 6 23.02 7.86 -8.45
C ASP A 6 23.01 6.53 -7.69
N ASP A 7 23.37 6.57 -6.41
CA ASP A 7 23.59 5.34 -5.64
C ASP A 7 22.33 4.49 -5.55
N ILE A 8 21.13 5.08 -5.56
CA ILE A 8 19.87 4.32 -5.57
C ILE A 8 19.67 3.58 -6.90
N THR A 9 19.96 4.21 -8.04
CA THR A 9 19.90 3.56 -9.35
C THR A 9 20.90 2.41 -9.43
N ARG A 10 22.10 2.57 -8.85
CA ARG A 10 23.10 1.50 -8.77
C ARG A 10 22.64 0.35 -7.89
N LEU A 11 21.96 0.62 -6.77
CA LEU A 11 21.40 -0.41 -5.90
C LEU A 11 20.31 -1.23 -6.62
N ARG A 12 19.37 -0.57 -7.30
CA ARG A 12 18.32 -1.23 -8.10
C ARG A 12 18.94 -2.14 -9.16
N ALA A 13 19.90 -1.61 -9.94
CA ALA A 13 20.58 -2.38 -10.99
C ALA A 13 21.44 -3.55 -10.47
N ALA A 14 21.92 -3.49 -9.22
CA ALA A 14 22.77 -4.53 -8.65
C ALA A 14 22.00 -5.80 -8.25
N ASN A 15 20.69 -5.71 -7.99
CA ASN A 15 19.86 -6.84 -7.59
C ASN A 15 18.41 -6.64 -8.00
N TYR A 16 17.86 -7.54 -8.83
CA TYR A 16 16.48 -7.49 -9.31
C TYR A 16 15.43 -7.41 -8.18
N ALA A 17 15.75 -7.94 -6.98
CA ALA A 17 14.86 -7.85 -5.82
C ALA A 17 14.72 -6.41 -5.28
N LEU A 18 15.54 -5.48 -5.77
CA LEU A 18 15.54 -4.07 -5.38
C LEU A 18 14.97 -3.16 -6.46
N ASP A 19 14.45 -3.67 -7.59
CA ASP A 19 13.95 -2.82 -8.70
C ASP A 19 12.91 -1.79 -8.22
N ASP A 20 12.02 -2.21 -7.32
CA ASP A 20 10.96 -1.38 -6.72
C ASP A 20 11.40 -0.67 -5.43
N LEU A 21 12.68 -0.73 -5.05
CA LEU A 21 13.19 -0.04 -3.86
C LEU A 21 12.94 1.46 -4.01
N PRO A 22 12.22 2.14 -3.09
CA PRO A 22 11.87 3.54 -3.25
C PRO A 22 13.09 4.45 -3.09
N GLU A 23 12.98 5.70 -3.54
CA GLU A 23 14.03 6.71 -3.35
C GLU A 23 14.06 7.22 -1.90
N THR A 24 12.89 7.28 -1.26
CA THR A 24 12.71 7.71 0.13
C THR A 24 11.79 6.77 0.90
N ILE A 25 12.03 6.62 2.19
CA ILE A 25 11.15 5.89 3.12
C ILE A 25 10.44 6.86 4.07
N ALA A 26 9.20 6.51 4.41
CA ALA A 26 8.48 7.12 5.51
C ALA A 26 8.82 6.38 6.81
N LEU A 27 9.06 7.14 7.88
CA LEU A 27 9.21 6.58 9.21
C LEU A 27 7.88 6.70 9.97
N PRO A 28 7.61 5.81 10.95
CA PRO A 28 6.41 5.88 11.77
C PRO A 28 6.27 7.25 12.43
N GLN A 29 5.08 7.84 12.34
CA GLN A 29 4.73 9.10 12.98
C GLN A 29 3.60 8.86 13.97
N ARG A 30 3.71 9.41 15.20
CA ARG A 30 2.61 9.33 16.17
C ARG A 30 1.58 10.43 15.87
N ALA A 31 0.35 10.18 16.27
CA ALA A 31 -0.69 11.18 16.17
C ALA A 31 -0.31 12.44 16.98
N GLY A 32 -0.17 13.57 16.29
CA GLY A 32 0.25 14.84 16.88
C GLY A 32 1.72 15.20 16.69
N ASP A 33 2.53 14.31 16.10
CA ASP A 33 3.89 14.65 15.69
C ASP A 33 3.85 15.63 14.50
N GLU A 34 4.85 16.51 14.40
CA GLU A 34 5.04 17.32 13.20
C GLU A 34 5.36 16.41 12.00
N PRO A 35 4.84 16.74 10.79
CA PRO A 35 5.14 15.97 9.59
C PRO A 35 6.65 15.83 9.40
N ARG A 36 7.14 14.60 9.50
CA ARG A 36 8.55 14.29 9.24
C ARG A 36 8.77 14.18 7.73
N GLU A 37 9.82 14.82 7.24
CA GLU A 37 10.24 14.66 5.85
C GLU A 37 10.65 13.21 5.55
N PRO A 38 10.30 12.67 4.37
CA PRO A 38 10.76 11.35 3.94
C PRO A 38 12.29 11.25 3.96
N LEU A 39 12.82 10.16 4.50
CA LEU A 39 14.27 9.92 4.59
C LEU A 39 14.78 9.27 3.30
N PRO A 40 15.83 9.78 2.65
CA PRO A 40 16.44 9.11 1.51
C PRO A 40 16.90 7.70 1.87
N VAL A 41 16.58 6.70 1.05
CA VAL A 41 16.92 5.29 1.34
C VAL A 41 18.43 5.09 1.44
N ILE A 42 19.20 5.85 0.66
CA ILE A 42 20.67 5.81 0.68
C ILE A 42 21.27 6.36 1.99
N GLU A 43 20.50 7.14 2.76
CA GLU A 43 20.90 7.70 4.05
C GLU A 43 20.32 6.91 5.23
N ALA A 44 19.39 5.99 4.97
CA ALA A 44 18.68 5.25 6.01
C ALA A 44 19.57 4.21 6.68
N SER A 45 19.51 4.18 8.02
CA SER A 45 20.08 3.10 8.81
C SER A 45 19.26 1.82 8.70
N VAL A 46 19.85 0.69 9.08
CA VAL A 46 19.14 -0.61 9.13
C VAL A 46 17.92 -0.55 10.05
N TYR A 47 17.98 0.20 11.15
CA TYR A 47 16.84 0.39 12.05
C TYR A 47 15.69 1.14 11.37
N GLU A 48 16.00 2.20 10.63
CA GLU A 48 15.01 2.98 9.88
C GLU A 48 14.38 2.16 8.75
N ILE A 49 15.17 1.35 8.04
CA ILE A 49 14.65 0.39 7.06
C ILE A 49 13.71 -0.63 7.72
N ALA A 50 14.06 -1.15 8.89
CA ALA A 50 13.19 -2.09 9.61
C ALA A 50 11.84 -1.46 9.99
N PHE A 51 11.84 -0.20 10.44
CA PHE A 51 10.60 0.53 10.69
C PHE A 51 9.79 0.80 9.43
N ALA A 52 10.44 1.19 8.33
CA ALA A 52 9.78 1.41 7.04
C ALA A 52 9.13 0.12 6.49
N VAL A 53 9.75 -1.04 6.70
CA VAL A 53 9.17 -2.34 6.34
C VAL A 53 7.87 -2.59 7.11
N ILE A 54 7.85 -2.36 8.42
CA ILE A 54 6.65 -2.55 9.25
C ILE A 54 5.50 -1.64 8.77
N GLU A 55 5.80 -0.38 8.45
CA GLU A 55 4.81 0.55 7.90
C GLU A 55 4.28 0.09 6.53
N ALA A 56 5.17 -0.31 5.62
CA ALA A 56 4.78 -0.80 4.29
C ALA A 56 3.91 -2.07 4.38
N GLU A 57 4.25 -3.01 5.27
CA GLU A 57 3.45 -4.21 5.52
C GLU A 57 2.09 -3.88 6.15
N THR A 58 2.04 -2.87 7.02
CA THR A 58 0.81 -2.38 7.64
C THR A 58 -0.11 -1.76 6.59
N GLU A 59 0.43 -0.91 5.71
CA GLU A 59 -0.30 -0.32 4.58
C GLU A 59 -0.81 -1.40 3.63
N SER A 60 0.05 -2.36 3.26
CA SER A 60 -0.30 -3.50 2.40
C SER A 60 -1.43 -4.34 3.01
N THR A 61 -1.35 -4.62 4.32
CA THR A 61 -2.40 -5.34 5.05
C THR A 61 -3.72 -4.55 5.03
N ALA A 62 -3.67 -3.24 5.26
CA ALA A 62 -4.86 -2.39 5.22
C ALA A 62 -5.47 -2.31 3.80
N ALA A 63 -4.64 -2.27 2.76
CA ALA A 63 -5.09 -2.33 1.37
C ALA A 63 -5.76 -3.66 1.05
N ASN A 64 -5.17 -4.79 1.45
CA ASN A 64 -5.74 -6.12 1.26
C ASN A 64 -7.08 -6.29 1.98
N ARG A 65 -7.19 -5.85 3.24
CA ARG A 65 -8.47 -5.87 3.97
C ARG A 65 -9.57 -5.09 3.27
N ARG A 66 -9.24 -3.90 2.74
CA ARG A 66 -10.19 -3.09 1.94
C ARG A 66 -10.59 -3.83 0.66
N ALA A 67 -9.64 -4.40 -0.07
CA ALA A 67 -9.91 -5.15 -1.28
C ALA A 67 -10.80 -6.38 -1.00
N ASP A 68 -10.55 -7.11 0.09
CA ASP A 68 -11.34 -8.28 0.46
C ASP A 68 -12.76 -7.92 0.87
N ALA A 69 -12.95 -6.82 1.60
CA ALA A 69 -14.28 -6.30 1.90
C ALA A 69 -15.05 -5.95 0.61
N LEU A 70 -14.39 -5.34 -0.37
CA LEU A 70 -14.99 -5.04 -1.68
C LEU A 70 -15.33 -6.31 -2.47
N LYS A 71 -14.45 -7.32 -2.49
CA LYS A 71 -14.72 -8.63 -3.12
C LYS A 71 -15.93 -9.29 -2.48
N GLN A 72 -16.05 -9.23 -1.15
CA GLN A 72 -17.17 -9.81 -0.44
C GLN A 72 -18.48 -9.07 -0.73
N LEU A 73 -18.47 -7.74 -0.73
CA LEU A 73 -19.63 -6.94 -1.12
C LEU A 73 -20.07 -7.26 -2.56
N TYR A 74 -19.11 -7.36 -3.48
CA TYR A 74 -19.38 -7.76 -4.87
C TYR A 74 -20.05 -9.13 -4.96
N LYS A 75 -19.52 -10.13 -4.24
CA LYS A 75 -20.10 -11.47 -4.19
C LYS A 75 -21.54 -11.45 -3.70
N LEU A 76 -21.79 -10.80 -2.56
CA LEU A 76 -23.15 -10.68 -1.98
C LEU A 76 -24.11 -9.97 -2.94
N ALA A 77 -23.65 -8.92 -3.62
CA ALA A 77 -24.46 -8.22 -4.61
C ALA A 77 -24.83 -9.12 -5.79
N ARG A 78 -23.90 -9.94 -6.30
CA ARG A 78 -24.19 -10.93 -7.35
C ARG A 78 -25.18 -11.99 -6.89
N GLU A 79 -25.03 -12.48 -5.66
CA GLU A 79 -26.00 -13.40 -5.05
C GLU A 79 -27.37 -12.74 -4.77
N ALA A 80 -27.45 -11.41 -4.78
CA ALA A 80 -28.70 -10.65 -4.75
C ALA A 80 -29.26 -10.34 -6.15
N GLY A 81 -28.61 -10.84 -7.21
CA GLY A 81 -29.04 -10.67 -8.61
C GLY A 81 -28.53 -9.41 -9.30
N CYS A 82 -27.55 -8.69 -8.71
CA CYS A 82 -27.01 -7.48 -9.33
C CYS A 82 -26.27 -7.75 -10.65
N ILE A 83 -26.46 -6.85 -11.61
CA ILE A 83 -25.80 -6.81 -12.91
C ILE A 83 -25.23 -5.41 -13.21
N GLY A 84 -24.12 -5.37 -13.95
CA GLY A 84 -23.56 -4.15 -14.54
C GLY A 84 -23.53 -2.93 -13.63
N THR A 85 -24.52 -2.04 -13.79
CA THR A 85 -24.65 -0.73 -13.17
C THR A 85 -25.47 -0.71 -11.87
N ASP A 86 -25.90 -1.86 -11.37
CA ASP A 86 -26.69 -1.95 -10.15
C ASP A 86 -25.93 -1.44 -8.91
N ARG A 87 -26.69 -0.86 -7.96
CA ARG A 87 -26.13 -0.37 -6.70
C ARG A 87 -25.94 -1.51 -5.71
N ALA A 88 -24.73 -2.07 -5.69
CA ALA A 88 -24.35 -3.24 -4.88
C ALA A 88 -24.80 -3.16 -3.41
N ALA A 89 -24.48 -2.07 -2.71
CA ALA A 89 -24.83 -1.92 -1.29
C ALA A 89 -26.35 -1.92 -1.04
N VAL A 90 -27.13 -1.27 -1.91
CA VAL A 90 -28.60 -1.19 -1.78
C VAL A 90 -29.22 -2.57 -1.96
N ALA A 91 -28.75 -3.33 -2.95
CA ALA A 91 -29.28 -4.67 -3.22
C ALA A 91 -28.99 -5.66 -2.10
N VAL A 92 -27.78 -5.62 -1.54
CA VAL A 92 -27.41 -6.46 -0.38
C VAL A 92 -28.29 -6.12 0.82
N LEU A 93 -28.41 -4.84 1.19
CA LEU A 93 -29.26 -4.43 2.33
C LEU A 93 -30.73 -4.83 2.14
N LYS A 94 -31.26 -4.76 0.91
CA LYS A 94 -32.63 -5.19 0.60
C LYS A 94 -32.81 -6.70 0.75
N LYS A 95 -31.80 -7.50 0.39
CA LYS A 95 -31.83 -8.97 0.54
C LYS A 95 -31.82 -9.38 2.01
N GLU A 96 -31.01 -8.74 2.85
CA GLU A 96 -30.91 -9.04 4.29
C GLU A 96 -32.18 -8.64 5.08
N SER A 97 -33.01 -7.75 4.54
CA SER A 97 -34.25 -7.29 5.19
C SER A 97 -35.47 -8.16 4.88
N LYS A 98 -35.30 -9.28 4.17
CA LYS A 98 -36.37 -10.16 3.68
C LYS A 98 -36.24 -11.55 4.26
#